data_AF-A0A087RXK0-F1
#
_entry.id   AF-A0A087RXK0-F1
#
_cell.length_a   1.000
_cell.length_b   1.000
_cell.length_c   1.000
_cell.angle_alpha   90.00
_cell.angle_beta   90.00
_cell.angle_gamma   90.00
#
_symmetry.space_group_name_H-M   'P 1'
#
loop_
_entity.id
_entity.type
_entity.pdbx_description
1 polymer ?
#
loop_
_entity_poly.entity_id
_entity_poly.type
_entity_poly.pdbx_seq_one_letter_code
_entity_poly.pdbx_strand_id
1 'polypeptide(L)'
;MEETRNIITGTLDDFVTNYIIDSDYNKSKRETYQFYKEIMHSKSEMPLGIGQFGKQFKEYFDEDRSNNAKEWCNIDFKRPIQTKMNYHIIQFHSQMKKKDTK
;
A
#
# COMPACT_ATOMS: atom_id res chain seq x y z
N MET A 1 -25.66 2.93 10.90
CA MET A 1 -24.53 3.81 10.55
C MET A 1 -23.26 3.52 11.37
N GLU A 2 -23.29 2.61 12.35
CA GLU A 2 -22.12 2.18 13.13
C GLU A 2 -21.16 1.27 12.32
N GLU A 3 -21.70 0.38 11.50
CA GLU A 3 -20.98 -0.73 10.89
C GLU A 3 -19.87 -0.29 9.91
N THR A 4 -20.12 0.78 9.16
CA THR A 4 -19.13 1.33 8.22
C THR A 4 -17.92 1.92 8.95
N ARG A 5 -18.08 2.44 10.18
CA ARG A 5 -16.97 3.00 10.95
C ARG A 5 -16.05 1.91 11.50
N ASN A 6 -16.61 0.81 12.00
CA ASN A 6 -15.83 -0.33 12.52
C ASN A 6 -15.04 -1.06 11.43
N ILE A 7 -15.58 -1.15 10.21
CA ILE A 7 -14.85 -1.74 9.07
C ILE A 7 -13.66 -0.85 8.70
N ILE A 8 -13.88 0.47 8.63
CA ILE A 8 -12.85 1.44 8.25
C ILE A 8 -11.69 1.48 9.25
N THR A 9 -11.97 1.39 10.56
CA THR A 9 -10.89 1.31 11.57
C THR A 9 -10.15 -0.02 11.44
N GLY A 10 -10.86 -1.13 11.22
CA GLY A 10 -10.25 -2.44 11.04
C GLY A 10 -9.27 -2.52 9.86
N THR A 11 -9.50 -1.78 8.76
CA THR A 11 -8.58 -1.79 7.62
C THR A 11 -7.27 -1.04 7.89
N LEU A 12 -7.31 0.01 8.72
CA LEU A 12 -6.10 0.72 9.13
C LEU A 12 -5.30 -0.08 10.17
N ASP A 13 -6.00 -0.69 11.13
CA ASP A 13 -5.39 -1.50 12.18
C ASP A 13 -4.66 -2.70 11.59
N ASP A 14 -5.28 -3.38 10.62
CA ASP A 14 -4.66 -4.45 9.84
C ASP A 14 -3.45 -3.93 9.06
N PHE A 15 -3.56 -2.76 8.43
CA PHE A 15 -2.44 -2.15 7.70
C PHE A 15 -1.24 -1.89 8.61
N VAL A 16 -1.46 -1.24 9.76
CA VAL A 16 -0.41 -0.93 10.73
C VAL A 16 0.24 -2.20 11.23
N THR A 17 -0.57 -3.17 11.67
CA THR A 17 -0.07 -4.41 12.29
C THR A 17 0.73 -5.28 11.32
N ASN A 18 0.30 -5.37 10.06
CA ASN A 18 0.86 -6.34 9.12
C ASN A 18 1.89 -5.75 8.15
N TYR A 19 1.86 -4.43 7.90
CA TYR A 19 2.61 -3.80 6.82
C TYR A 19 3.52 -2.66 7.26
N ILE A 20 3.45 -2.22 8.51
CA ILE A 20 4.39 -1.24 9.08
C ILE A 20 5.30 -1.97 10.08
N ILE A 21 6.59 -1.59 10.07
CA ILE A 21 7.60 -2.09 11.00
C ILE A 21 8.36 -0.92 11.62
N ASP A 22 8.86 -1.13 12.82
CA ASP A 22 9.74 -0.17 13.48
C ASP A 22 11.08 -0.06 12.73
N SER A 23 11.62 1.15 12.69
CA SER A 23 12.83 1.48 11.94
C SER A 23 13.58 2.66 12.58
N ASP A 24 14.86 2.80 12.28
CA ASP A 24 15.64 4.01 12.62
C ASP A 24 15.39 5.16 11.62
N TYR A 25 14.63 4.90 10.55
CA TYR A 25 14.31 5.85 9.49
C TYR A 25 12.87 6.36 9.59
N ASN A 26 12.61 7.44 8.86
CA ASN A 26 11.28 8.04 8.74
C ASN A 26 10.69 7.80 7.36
N LYS A 27 9.36 7.86 7.27
CA LYS A 27 8.64 7.83 5.98
C LYS A 27 7.79 9.06 5.80
N SER A 28 7.77 9.60 4.59
CA SER A 28 6.90 10.74 4.32
C SER A 28 5.43 10.33 4.44
N LYS A 29 4.58 11.28 4.87
CA LYS A 29 3.13 11.09 4.94
C LYS A 29 2.53 10.67 3.60
N ARG A 30 3.06 11.23 2.50
CA ARG A 30 2.61 10.93 1.15
C ARG A 30 2.98 9.51 0.74
N GLU A 31 4.23 9.10 0.96
CA GLU A 31 4.71 7.76 0.62
C GLU A 31 3.93 6.68 1.38
N THR A 32 3.75 6.88 2.69
CA THR A 32 2.99 5.98 3.55
C THR A 32 1.53 5.86 3.10
N TYR A 33 0.91 6.98 2.71
CA TYR A 33 -0.45 6.95 2.20
C TYR A 33 -0.58 6.24 0.85
N GLN A 34 0.40 6.38 -0.05
CA GLN A 34 0.39 5.62 -1.30
C GLN A 34 0.50 4.12 -1.05
N PHE A 35 1.41 3.72 -0.16
CA PHE A 35 1.56 2.33 0.22
C PHE A 35 0.28 1.76 0.85
N TYR A 36 -0.36 2.49 1.75
CA TYR A 36 -1.66 2.12 2.30
C TYR A 36 -2.71 1.86 1.19
N LYS A 37 -2.82 2.76 0.19
CA LYS A 37 -3.76 2.55 -0.93
C LYS A 37 -3.42 1.29 -1.74
N GLU A 38 -2.15 1.03 -1.99
CA GLU A 38 -1.70 -0.18 -2.70
C GLU A 38 -2.19 -1.44 -1.96
N ILE A 39 -2.04 -1.49 -0.63
CA ILE A 39 -2.50 -2.61 0.19
C ILE A 39 -4.03 -2.72 0.17
N MET A 40 -4.76 -1.63 0.38
CA MET A 40 -6.22 -1.63 0.35
C MET A 40 -6.75 -2.15 -1.00
N HIS A 41 -6.21 -1.64 -2.11
CA HIS A 41 -6.59 -2.10 -3.45
C HIS A 41 -6.26 -3.58 -3.67
N SER A 42 -5.11 -4.06 -3.15
CA SER A 42 -4.74 -5.49 -3.26
C SER A 42 -5.73 -6.40 -2.53
N LYS A 43 -6.37 -5.89 -1.47
CA LYS A 43 -7.41 -6.58 -0.68
C LYS A 43 -8.83 -6.34 -1.20
N SER A 44 -8.99 -5.61 -2.31
CA SER A 44 -10.30 -5.17 -2.82
C SER A 44 -11.10 -4.33 -1.80
N GLU A 45 -10.40 -3.62 -0.92
CA GLU A 45 -10.96 -2.71 0.10
C GLU A 45 -10.85 -1.25 -0.37
N MET A 46 -11.76 -0.39 0.11
CA MET A 46 -11.74 1.04 -0.22
C MET A 46 -10.85 1.80 0.76
N PRO A 47 -9.78 2.47 0.30
CA PRO A 47 -8.90 3.21 1.18
C PRO A 47 -9.58 4.45 1.76
N LEU A 48 -9.19 4.80 2.99
CA LEU A 48 -9.46 6.11 3.57
C LEU A 48 -8.93 7.26 2.71
N GLY A 49 -9.58 8.42 2.81
CA GLY A 49 -9.02 9.67 2.31
C GLY A 49 -7.78 10.09 3.12
N ILE A 50 -6.81 10.77 2.50
CA ILE A 50 -5.53 11.13 3.13
C ILE A 50 -5.66 11.87 4.47
N GLY A 51 -6.69 12.72 4.62
CA GLY A 51 -6.96 13.44 5.87
C GLY A 51 -7.46 12.53 6.99
N GLN A 52 -8.36 11.58 6.66
CA GLN A 52 -8.86 10.59 7.62
C GLN A 52 -7.76 9.60 8.01
N PHE A 53 -7.04 9.08 7.02
CA PHE A 53 -5.85 8.25 7.22
C PHE A 53 -4.87 8.95 8.16
N GLY A 54 -4.46 10.19 7.85
CA GLY A 54 -3.49 10.90 8.69
C GLY A 54 -4.00 11.25 10.09
N LYS A 55 -5.32 11.34 10.31
CA LYS A 55 -5.91 11.57 11.64
C LYS A 55 -5.92 10.31 12.49
N GLN A 56 -6.12 9.15 11.89
CA GLN A 56 -6.13 7.88 12.62
C GLN A 56 -4.71 7.31 12.75
N PHE A 57 -3.87 7.44 11.72
CA PHE A 57 -2.50 6.91 11.74
C PHE A 57 -1.60 7.54 12.81
N LYS A 58 -1.88 8.80 13.20
CA LYS A 58 -1.19 9.46 14.32
C LYS A 58 -1.52 8.86 15.71
N GLU A 59 -2.50 7.96 15.80
CA GLU A 59 -2.78 7.20 17.02
C GLU A 59 -1.77 6.06 17.22
N TYR A 60 -1.04 5.71 16.14
CA TYR A 60 -0.05 4.64 16.11
C TYR A 60 1.39 5.15 16.12
N PHE A 61 1.66 6.24 15.39
CA PHE A 61 3.02 6.75 15.20
C PHE A 61 3.08 8.26 15.31
N ASP A 62 4.23 8.76 15.78
CA ASP A 62 4.49 10.19 15.88
C ASP A 62 4.74 10.82 14.51
N GLU A 63 4.29 12.07 14.34
CA GLU A 63 4.55 12.89 13.15
C GLU A 63 5.62 13.94 13.50
N ASP A 64 6.68 14.03 12.68
CA ASP A 64 7.68 15.10 12.76
C ASP A 64 7.72 15.90 11.44
N ARG A 65 8.41 17.04 11.47
CA ARG A 65 8.61 17.93 10.34
C ARG A 65 10.09 18.03 10.01
N SER A 66 10.50 17.29 8.98
CA SER A 66 11.82 17.41 8.38
C SER A 66 11.72 18.13 7.03
N ASN A 67 12.57 19.13 6.78
CA ASN A 67 12.68 19.82 5.48
C ASN A 67 11.35 20.25 4.84
N ASN A 68 10.44 20.83 5.63
CA ASN A 68 9.08 21.23 5.21
C ASN A 68 8.14 20.08 4.77
N ALA A 69 8.54 18.82 4.93
CA ALA A 69 7.71 17.65 4.73
C ALA A 69 7.23 17.10 6.09
N LYS A 70 6.03 16.53 6.09
CA LYS A 70 5.50 15.79 7.24
C LYS A 70 5.91 14.33 7.10
N GLU A 71 6.56 13.81 8.12
CA GLU A 71 7.10 12.47 8.17
C GLU A 71 6.53 11.72 9.37
N TRP A 72 6.36 10.42 9.21
CA TRP A 72 6.08 9.49 10.30
C TRP A 72 7.40 8.96 10.81
N CYS A 73 7.60 9.06 12.12
CA CYS A 73 8.85 8.72 12.76
C CYS A 73 9.01 7.22 12.94
N ASN A 74 10.24 6.75 12.79
CA ASN A 74 10.65 5.41 13.18
C ASN A 74 9.86 4.27 12.52
N ILE A 75 9.46 4.45 11.26
CA ILE A 75 8.73 3.42 10.52
C ILE A 75 9.41 3.05 9.19
N ASP A 76 9.20 1.81 8.77
CA ASP A 76 9.43 1.38 7.39
C ASP A 76 8.30 0.43 6.93
N PHE A 77 8.32 0.06 5.66
CA PHE A 77 7.27 -0.74 5.04
C PHE A 77 7.68 -2.20 4.93
N LYS A 78 6.85 -3.08 5.48
CA LYS A 78 6.89 -4.52 5.22
C LYS A 78 6.09 -4.81 3.96
N ARG A 79 6.71 -4.54 2.80
CA ARG A 79 6.08 -4.81 1.49
C ARG A 79 5.94 -6.32 1.26
N PRO A 80 4.79 -6.81 0.80
CA PRO A 80 4.63 -8.22 0.43
C PRO A 80 5.55 -8.55 -0.75
N ILE A 81 6.30 -9.65 -0.64
CA ILE A 81 7.22 -10.11 -1.69
C ILE A 81 6.38 -10.67 -2.85
N GLN A 82 6.43 -10.02 -4.01
CA GLN A 82 5.76 -10.51 -5.20
C GLN A 82 6.48 -11.75 -5.75
N THR A 83 5.91 -12.94 -5.49
CA THR A 83 6.54 -14.23 -5.83
C THR A 83 6.10 -14.82 -7.17
N LYS A 84 5.16 -14.21 -7.90
CA LYS A 84 4.65 -14.76 -9.17
C LYS A 84 4.66 -13.72 -10.30
N MET A 85 5.52 -13.96 -11.29
CA MET A 85 5.42 -13.32 -12.60
C MET A 85 4.28 -13.95 -13.40
N ASN A 86 3.36 -13.12 -13.90
CA ASN A 86 2.20 -13.58 -14.66
C ASN A 86 2.65 -13.86 -16.12
N TYR A 87 2.89 -15.14 -16.44
CA TYR A 87 3.39 -15.62 -17.76
C TYR A 87 2.39 -15.49 -18.93
N HIS A 88 1.50 -14.50 -18.94
CA HIS A 88 0.43 -14.42 -19.96
C HIS A 88 0.82 -13.66 -21.25
N ILE A 89 2.04 -13.12 -21.34
CA ILE A 89 2.46 -12.31 -22.51
C ILE A 89 3.17 -13.15 -23.59
N ILE A 90 3.58 -14.40 -23.29
CA ILE A 90 4.42 -15.19 -24.21
C ILE A 90 3.61 -15.96 -25.27
N GLN A 91 2.29 -16.12 -25.12
CA GLN A 91 1.50 -16.92 -26.07
C GLN A 91 1.18 -16.20 -27.39
N PHE A 92 1.16 -14.86 -27.42
CA PHE A 92 0.81 -14.12 -28.65
C PHE A 92 1.90 -14.14 -29.73
N HIS A 93 3.19 -14.20 -29.36
CA HIS A 93 4.28 -14.20 -30.35
C HIS A 93 4.48 -15.55 -31.06
N SER A 94 4.01 -16.66 -30.48
CA SER A 94 4.16 -18.00 -31.07
C SER A 94 3.14 -18.28 -32.20
N GLN A 95 1.99 -17.60 -32.20
CA GLN A 95 0.91 -17.83 -33.17
C GLN A 95 1.10 -17.06 -34.51
N MET A 96 2.01 -16.07 -34.57
CA MET A 96 2.23 -15.30 -35.80
C MET A 96 3.34 -15.87 -36.71
N LYS A 97 4.16 -16.81 -36.23
CA LYS A 97 5.26 -17.40 -37.03
C LYS A 97 4.85 -18.58 -37.91
N LYS A 98 3.60 -19.04 -37.85
CA LYS A 98 3.12 -20.24 -38.58
C LYS A 98 2.28 -19.96 -39.83
N LYS A 99 2.12 -18.69 -40.25
CA LYS A 99 1.27 -18.34 -41.41
C LYS A 99 2.01 -17.99 -42.70
N ASP A 100 3.33 -17.90 -42.70
CA ASP A 100 4.10 -17.55 -43.90
C ASP A 100 5.17 -18.60 -44.20
N THR A 101 4.77 -19.74 -44.77
CA THR A 101 5.60 -20.40 -45.79
C THR A 101 4.71 -21.28 -46.66
N LYS A 102 4.51 -20.79 -47.88
CA LYS A 102 3.91 -21.49 -49.02
C LYS A 102 4.95 -22.39 -49.67
#